data_AF-A0A1E5QSB1-F1
#
_entry.id   AF-A0A1E5QSB1-F1
#
_cell.length_a   1.000
_cell.length_b   1.000
_cell.length_c   1.000
_cell.angle_alpha   90.00
_cell.angle_beta   90.00
_cell.angle_gamma   90.00
#
_symmetry.space_group_name_H-M   'P 1'
#
loop_
_entity.id
_entity.type
_entity.pdbx_description
1 polymer ?
#
loop_
_entity_poly.entity_id
_entity_poly.type
_entity_poly.pdbx_seq_one_letter_code
_entity_poly.pdbx_strand_id
1 'polypeptide(L)'
;MKQTKFGKLWDLLHSSFWFVPTLMVVLAIALSFLTIQLDQRLKTDLTGQFGWVYSVGPNGSRAILSTIAGSMVTVATTAFSITIVALQLASSQFGPRLLRNFMQDTGNQIVLGTFISTFVYSLLVLRTINGVDEKEFVPHLAVTWGLVLALASIGVLIYFIHHSASSIQVDQVITVVGRELDDATDRLFPHKIGRGVSKDLPLDIPANFERDVYPIKATNSGYIQAVNDDQLMQIATENNLLLRVQNCPGNFIVQGNELVLVFGRERVNKTLTKNINDAFILGLQRTKQQDLEFSINQLVEIAVRALSPGINDPFTAIRCIDQLSASLCHLAQREIPSPYRYDNNDKLRVIAEP
;
A
#
# COMPACT_ATOMS: atom_id res chain seq x y z
N MET A 1 -8.35 10.84 -14.23
CA MET A 1 -7.39 11.60 -13.38
C MET A 1 -7.54 11.37 -11.88
N LYS A 2 -8.77 11.36 -11.30
CA LYS A 2 -8.94 11.14 -9.85
C LYS A 2 -8.56 9.73 -9.39
N GLN A 3 -8.95 8.67 -10.10
CA GLN A 3 -8.75 7.30 -9.61
C GLN A 3 -7.28 6.86 -9.57
N THR A 4 -6.47 7.16 -10.59
CA THR A 4 -5.04 6.81 -10.64
C THR A 4 -4.17 7.67 -9.72
N LYS A 5 -4.42 8.99 -9.63
CA LYS A 5 -3.71 9.87 -8.68
C LYS A 5 -4.14 9.61 -7.22
N PHE A 6 -5.42 9.31 -6.99
CA PHE A 6 -5.91 8.91 -5.67
C PHE A 6 -5.36 7.55 -5.28
N GLY A 7 -5.28 6.58 -6.21
CA GLY A 7 -4.59 5.31 -5.99
C GLY A 7 -3.14 5.52 -5.56
N LYS A 8 -2.38 6.39 -6.25
CA LYS A 8 -1.00 6.71 -5.84
C LYS A 8 -0.92 7.41 -4.48
N LEU A 9 -1.80 8.37 -4.21
CA LEU A 9 -1.81 9.08 -2.91
C LEU A 9 -2.21 8.14 -1.77
N TRP A 10 -3.20 7.29 -2.01
CA TRP A 10 -3.63 6.23 -1.10
C TRP A 10 -2.50 5.23 -0.87
N ASP A 11 -1.84 4.77 -1.92
CA ASP A 11 -0.67 3.89 -1.82
C ASP A 11 0.48 4.56 -1.06
N LEU A 12 0.71 5.86 -1.25
CA LEU A 12 1.72 6.61 -0.50
C LEU A 12 1.35 6.72 0.98
N LEU A 13 0.09 7.02 1.30
CA LEU A 13 -0.40 7.13 2.67
C LEU A 13 -0.42 5.78 3.38
N HIS A 14 -0.92 4.72 2.74
CA HIS A 14 -0.88 3.35 3.26
C HIS A 14 0.53 2.76 3.30
N SER A 15 1.45 3.23 2.44
CA SER A 15 2.86 2.85 2.51
C SER A 15 3.61 3.50 3.67
N SER A 16 3.03 4.52 4.29
CA SER A 16 3.62 5.12 5.49
C SER A 16 3.29 4.26 6.70
N PHE A 17 4.33 3.69 7.30
CA PHE A 17 4.27 2.93 8.55
C PHE A 17 3.57 3.67 9.70
N TRP A 18 3.49 5.00 9.62
CA TRP A 18 3.03 5.88 10.69
C TRP A 18 1.56 6.30 10.56
N PHE A 19 0.96 6.16 9.38
CA PHE A 19 -0.36 6.73 9.13
C PHE A 19 -1.46 6.10 10.01
N VAL A 20 -1.59 4.77 9.96
CA VAL A 20 -2.58 4.03 10.76
C VAL A 20 -2.31 4.18 12.27
N PRO A 21 -1.07 4.01 12.79
CA PRO A 21 -0.80 4.25 14.21
C PRO A 21 -1.15 5.66 14.67
N THR A 22 -0.82 6.69 13.87
CA THR A 22 -1.12 8.09 14.23
C THR A 22 -2.62 8.32 14.31
N LEU A 23 -3.39 7.76 13.37
CA LEU A 23 -4.84 7.85 13.39
C LEU A 23 -5.43 7.18 14.65
N MET A 24 -4.94 5.99 15.01
CA MET A 24 -5.37 5.28 16.21
C MET A 24 -5.07 6.09 17.49
N VAL A 25 -3.90 6.71 17.57
CA VAL A 25 -3.54 7.57 18.71
C VAL A 25 -4.48 8.77 18.80
N VAL A 26 -4.79 9.44 17.70
CA VAL A 26 -5.76 10.55 17.67
C VAL A 26 -7.14 10.09 18.15
N LEU A 27 -7.60 8.91 17.72
CA LEU A 27 -8.85 8.31 18.17
C LEU A 27 -8.81 7.97 19.67
N ALA A 28 -7.70 7.47 20.18
CA ALA A 28 -7.54 7.17 21.61
C ALA A 28 -7.52 8.43 22.48
N ILE A 29 -6.90 9.51 21.98
CA ILE A 29 -6.96 10.83 22.62
C ILE A 29 -8.42 11.31 22.68
N ALA A 30 -9.14 11.27 21.55
CA ALA A 30 -10.55 11.66 21.50
C ALA A 30 -11.42 10.80 22.43
N LEU A 31 -11.19 9.48 22.45
CA LEU A 31 -11.87 8.55 23.34
C LEU A 31 -11.61 8.88 24.81
N SER A 32 -10.37 9.22 25.18
CA SER A 32 -10.04 9.60 26.57
C SER A 32 -10.81 10.84 27.02
N PHE A 33 -10.87 11.89 26.21
CA PHE A 33 -11.65 13.08 26.53
C PHE A 33 -13.14 12.78 26.63
N LEU A 34 -13.66 11.92 25.74
CA LEU A 34 -15.07 11.54 25.72
C LEU A 34 -15.45 10.73 26.97
N THR A 35 -14.66 9.72 27.35
CA THR A 35 -14.93 8.92 28.56
C THR A 35 -14.82 9.75 29.83
N ILE A 36 -13.85 10.66 29.92
CA ILE A 36 -13.70 11.59 31.05
C ILE A 36 -14.90 12.56 31.13
N GLN A 37 -15.34 13.15 30.01
CA GLN A 37 -16.50 14.05 30.00
C GLN A 37 -17.80 13.33 30.37
N LEU A 38 -17.97 12.09 29.90
CA LEU A 38 -19.11 11.25 30.28
C LEU A 38 -19.08 10.97 31.79
N ASP A 39 -17.94 10.59 32.36
CA ASP A 39 -17.79 10.37 33.81
C ASP A 39 -18.14 11.62 34.63
N GLN A 40 -17.77 12.81 34.15
CA GLN A 40 -18.13 14.07 34.80
C GLN A 40 -19.65 14.34 34.79
N ARG A 41 -20.36 13.93 33.72
CA ARG A 41 -21.81 14.10 33.59
C ARG A 41 -22.61 13.01 34.31
N LEU A 42 -22.11 11.77 34.33
CA LEU A 42 -22.78 10.60 34.92
C LEU A 42 -22.63 10.53 36.45
N LYS A 43 -21.77 11.37 37.04
CA LYS A 43 -21.52 11.47 38.48
C LYS A 43 -22.77 11.78 39.33
N THR A 44 -23.94 12.03 38.72
CA THR A 44 -25.17 12.40 39.42
C THR A 44 -26.13 11.22 39.72
N ASP A 45 -26.07 10.06 39.02
CA ASP A 45 -27.18 9.07 39.12
C ASP A 45 -26.82 7.55 39.21
N LEU A 46 -25.56 7.12 39.04
CA LEU A 46 -25.25 5.68 38.81
C LEU A 46 -24.50 4.93 39.93
N THR A 47 -24.25 5.56 41.07
CA THR A 47 -23.50 4.97 42.20
C THR A 47 -24.14 3.73 42.84
N GLY A 48 -25.38 3.35 42.47
CA GLY A 48 -26.11 2.23 43.07
C GLY A 48 -26.08 0.88 42.34
N GLN A 49 -25.79 0.81 41.02
CA GLN A 49 -26.02 -0.43 40.23
C GLN A 49 -24.77 -1.20 39.80
N PHE A 50 -23.59 -0.57 39.72
CA PHE A 50 -22.35 -1.21 39.24
C PHE A 50 -21.23 -1.21 40.29
N GLY A 51 -21.48 -1.85 41.44
CA GLY A 51 -20.59 -1.83 42.62
C GLY A 51 -19.17 -2.38 42.40
N TRP A 52 -18.96 -3.30 41.45
CA TRP A 52 -17.63 -3.85 41.15
C TRP A 52 -16.72 -2.88 40.36
N VAL A 53 -17.32 -2.00 39.56
CA VAL A 53 -16.59 -1.01 38.73
C VAL A 53 -16.25 0.24 39.54
N TYR A 54 -17.12 0.60 40.49
CA TYR A 54 -16.98 1.81 41.32
C TYR A 54 -16.18 1.60 42.63
N SER A 55 -15.81 0.37 43.00
CA SER A 55 -15.10 0.08 44.25
C SER A 55 -13.59 0.35 44.23
N VAL A 56 -13.01 0.70 43.07
CA VAL A 56 -11.58 1.00 42.94
C VAL A 56 -11.33 2.49 43.24
N GLY A 57 -10.83 2.80 44.44
CA GLY A 57 -10.46 4.16 44.82
C GLY A 57 -9.36 4.78 43.92
N PRO A 58 -9.03 6.08 44.07
CA PRO A 58 -8.12 6.78 43.16
C PRO A 58 -6.73 6.14 43.11
N ASN A 59 -6.22 5.68 44.24
CA ASN A 59 -4.91 5.04 44.32
C ASN A 59 -4.88 3.73 43.51
N GLY A 60 -5.94 2.92 43.60
CA GLY A 60 -6.07 1.70 42.80
C GLY A 60 -6.16 2.00 41.30
N SER A 61 -6.98 3.00 40.94
CA SER A 61 -7.14 3.43 39.54
C SER A 61 -5.84 3.96 38.95
N ARG A 62 -5.07 4.77 39.70
CA ARG A 62 -3.74 5.23 39.30
C ARG A 62 -2.77 4.06 39.13
N ALA A 63 -2.75 3.11 40.07
CA ALA A 63 -1.86 1.96 40.00
C ALA A 63 -2.15 1.10 38.76
N ILE A 64 -3.42 0.82 38.46
CA ILE A 64 -3.84 0.06 37.27
C ILE A 64 -3.42 0.78 36.00
N LEU A 65 -3.77 2.06 35.84
CA LEU A 65 -3.44 2.84 34.64
C LEU A 65 -1.92 3.01 34.45
N SER A 66 -1.16 3.18 35.54
CA SER A 66 0.29 3.30 35.49
C SER A 66 0.94 1.98 35.08
N THR A 67 0.41 0.85 35.58
CA THR A 67 0.86 -0.50 35.19
C THR A 67 0.55 -0.77 33.71
N ILE A 68 -0.65 -0.42 33.25
CA ILE A 68 -1.04 -0.54 31.84
C ILE A 68 -0.11 0.33 30.99
N ALA A 69 0.06 1.61 31.33
CA ALA A 69 0.93 2.51 30.58
C ALA A 69 2.37 1.98 30.48
N GLY A 70 2.97 1.57 31.60
CA GLY A 70 4.32 1.01 31.63
C GLY A 70 4.44 -0.25 30.78
N SER A 71 3.53 -1.21 30.94
CA SER A 71 3.54 -2.46 30.17
C SER A 71 3.37 -2.23 28.66
N MET A 72 2.49 -1.31 28.26
CA MET A 72 2.25 -1.01 26.84
C MET A 72 3.46 -0.38 26.15
N VAL A 73 4.24 0.48 26.85
CA VAL A 73 5.50 1.01 26.29
C VAL A 73 6.48 -0.13 26.05
N THR A 74 6.67 -1.01 27.03
CA THR A 74 7.58 -2.15 26.88
C THR A 74 7.16 -3.05 25.72
N VAL A 75 5.88 -3.42 25.64
CA VAL A 75 5.36 -4.26 24.55
C VAL A 75 5.50 -3.58 23.19
N ALA A 76 5.24 -2.26 23.10
CA ALA A 76 5.45 -1.49 21.87
C ALA A 76 6.93 -1.49 21.43
N THR A 77 7.86 -1.27 22.37
CA THR A 77 9.29 -1.33 22.09
C THR A 77 9.72 -2.72 21.63
N THR A 78 9.28 -3.78 22.30
CA THR A 78 9.57 -5.16 21.90
C THR A 78 9.01 -5.48 20.51
N ALA A 79 7.77 -5.08 20.22
CA ALA A 79 7.16 -5.28 18.90
C ALA A 79 7.93 -4.54 17.81
N PHE A 80 8.36 -3.31 18.08
CA PHE A 80 9.19 -2.54 17.15
C PHE A 80 10.55 -3.20 16.89
N SER A 81 11.23 -3.68 17.94
CA SER A 81 12.49 -4.42 17.81
C SER A 81 12.35 -5.70 16.98
N ILE A 82 11.31 -6.51 17.24
CA ILE A 82 11.02 -7.72 16.47
C ILE A 82 10.75 -7.37 15.00
N THR A 83 10.00 -6.30 14.75
CA THR A 83 9.69 -5.84 13.37
C THR A 83 10.97 -5.43 12.63
N ILE A 84 11.88 -4.71 13.28
CA ILE A 84 13.18 -4.34 12.67
C ILE A 84 14.02 -5.58 12.37
N VAL A 85 14.10 -6.53 13.30
CA VAL A 85 14.85 -7.77 13.09
C VAL A 85 14.24 -8.57 11.94
N ALA A 86 12.92 -8.68 11.89
CA ALA A 86 12.22 -9.32 10.77
C ALA A 86 12.53 -8.64 9.43
N LEU A 87 12.51 -7.30 9.40
CA LEU A 87 12.84 -6.51 8.21
C LEU A 87 14.29 -6.73 7.77
N GLN A 88 15.23 -6.79 8.71
CA GLN A 88 16.63 -7.08 8.43
C GLN A 88 16.83 -8.49 7.86
N LEU A 89 16.19 -9.49 8.47
CA LEU A 89 16.20 -10.87 7.99
C LEU A 89 15.62 -10.95 6.57
N ALA A 90 14.46 -10.34 6.32
CA ALA A 90 13.86 -10.29 5.01
C ALA A 90 14.77 -9.62 3.97
N SER A 91 15.42 -8.50 4.31
CA SER A 91 16.40 -7.85 3.43
C SER A 91 17.56 -8.76 3.06
N SER A 92 18.05 -9.53 4.03
CA SER A 92 19.20 -10.43 3.84
C SER A 92 18.84 -11.69 3.07
N GLN A 93 17.68 -12.28 3.35
CA GLN A 93 17.28 -13.57 2.79
C GLN A 93 16.57 -13.40 1.44
N PHE A 94 15.67 -12.42 1.32
CA PHE A 94 14.77 -12.31 0.17
C PHE A 94 15.08 -11.12 -0.74
N GLY A 95 15.76 -10.10 -0.21
CA GLY A 95 16.25 -8.95 -1.00
C GLY A 95 15.50 -7.65 -0.73
N PRO A 96 16.15 -6.50 -1.05
CA PRO A 96 15.65 -5.18 -0.67
C PRO A 96 14.31 -4.83 -1.34
N ARG A 97 13.97 -5.48 -2.47
CA ARG A 97 12.71 -5.22 -3.18
C ARG A 97 11.47 -5.71 -2.44
N LEU A 98 11.63 -6.66 -1.51
CA LEU A 98 10.53 -7.20 -0.71
C LEU A 98 10.29 -6.39 0.58
N LEU A 99 11.23 -5.53 0.97
CA LEU A 99 11.10 -4.65 2.15
C LEU A 99 9.83 -3.80 2.12
N ARG A 100 9.43 -3.35 0.94
CA ARG A 100 8.22 -2.54 0.79
C ARG A 100 6.96 -3.30 1.22
N ASN A 101 6.87 -4.60 0.91
CA ASN A 101 5.72 -5.41 1.30
C ASN A 101 5.65 -5.55 2.83
N PHE A 102 6.79 -5.72 3.50
CA PHE A 102 6.85 -5.76 4.97
C PHE A 102 6.52 -4.42 5.64
N MET A 103 6.95 -3.31 5.04
CA MET A 103 6.63 -1.96 5.56
C MET A 103 5.16 -1.56 5.35
N GLN A 104 4.50 -2.14 4.35
CA GLN A 104 3.08 -1.95 4.03
C GLN A 104 2.13 -2.85 4.83
N ASP A 105 2.67 -3.70 5.71
CA ASP A 105 1.87 -4.64 6.48
C ASP A 105 0.96 -3.93 7.48
N THR A 106 -0.34 -3.91 7.16
CA THR A 106 -1.36 -3.25 7.98
C THR A 106 -1.53 -3.95 9.33
N GLY A 107 -1.21 -5.25 9.43
CA GLY A 107 -1.22 -5.98 10.69
C GLY A 107 -0.23 -5.39 11.70
N ASN A 108 1.02 -5.18 11.27
CA ASN A 108 2.05 -4.56 12.13
C ASN A 108 1.68 -3.12 12.50
N GLN A 109 1.09 -2.36 11.57
CA GLN A 109 0.63 -1.00 11.83
C GLN A 109 -0.48 -0.95 12.91
N ILE A 110 -1.47 -1.85 12.83
CA ILE A 110 -2.55 -1.95 13.83
C ILE A 110 -2.00 -2.36 15.19
N VAL A 111 -1.07 -3.32 15.23
CA VAL A 111 -0.44 -3.78 16.47
C VAL A 111 0.27 -2.62 17.18
N LEU A 112 1.16 -1.94 16.47
CA LEU A 112 1.91 -0.81 17.03
C LEU A 112 0.98 0.33 17.43
N GLY A 113 0.01 0.64 16.58
CA GLY A 113 -1.04 1.62 16.86
C GLY A 113 -1.82 1.30 18.12
N THR A 114 -2.18 0.04 18.36
CA THR A 114 -2.92 -0.39 19.55
C THR A 114 -2.13 -0.18 20.83
N PHE A 115 -0.86 -0.57 20.87
CA PHE A 115 -0.03 -0.43 22.07
C PHE A 115 0.23 1.04 22.41
N ILE A 116 0.61 1.86 21.41
CA ILE A 116 0.85 3.29 21.61
C ILE A 116 -0.47 3.99 22.01
N SER A 117 -1.59 3.65 21.38
CA SER A 117 -2.90 4.22 21.71
C SER A 117 -3.33 3.91 23.14
N THR A 118 -3.17 2.65 23.57
CA THR A 118 -3.51 2.23 24.95
C THR A 118 -2.61 2.90 25.98
N PHE A 119 -1.32 3.07 25.66
CA PHE A 119 -0.38 3.86 26.47
C PHE A 119 -0.82 5.32 26.60
N VAL A 120 -1.07 6.01 25.48
CA VAL A 120 -1.46 7.43 25.47
C VAL A 120 -2.80 7.63 26.18
N TYR A 121 -3.78 6.77 25.91
CA TYR A 121 -5.07 6.77 26.61
C TYR A 121 -4.87 6.68 28.12
N SER A 122 -4.07 5.71 28.58
CA SER A 122 -3.83 5.49 30.00
C SER A 122 -3.16 6.69 30.68
N LEU A 123 -2.20 7.34 30.02
CA LEU A 123 -1.56 8.55 30.53
C LEU A 123 -2.52 9.74 30.62
N LEU A 124 -3.38 9.92 29.62
CA LEU A 124 -4.35 11.02 29.62
C LEU A 124 -5.40 10.86 30.71
N VAL A 125 -5.90 9.64 30.91
CA VAL A 125 -6.82 9.35 32.02
C VAL A 125 -6.11 9.51 33.36
N LEU A 126 -4.88 8.99 33.50
CA LEU A 126 -4.09 9.10 34.73
C LEU A 126 -3.89 10.57 35.15
N ARG A 127 -3.64 11.47 34.19
CA ARG A 127 -3.48 12.91 34.42
C ARG A 127 -4.71 13.56 35.07
N THR A 128 -5.91 13.00 34.86
CA THR A 128 -7.15 13.58 35.41
C THR A 128 -7.52 13.11 36.82
N ILE A 129 -6.83 12.09 37.34
CA ILE A 129 -7.06 11.60 38.70
C ILE A 129 -6.37 12.53 39.69
N ASN A 130 -7.09 13.53 40.19
CA ASN A 130 -6.63 14.45 41.22
C ASN A 130 -6.91 13.89 42.62
N GLY A 131 -5.98 14.08 43.56
CA GLY A 131 -6.13 13.58 44.94
C GLY A 131 -5.46 14.47 45.98
N VAL A 132 -5.32 15.77 45.70
CA VAL A 132 -4.64 16.71 46.61
C VAL A 132 -5.54 17.84 47.10
N ASP A 133 -6.63 18.22 46.42
CA ASP A 133 -7.57 19.25 46.92
C ASP A 133 -9.06 18.90 46.69
N GLU A 134 -9.77 18.81 47.83
CA GLU A 134 -11.21 18.83 48.16
C GLU A 134 -12.29 18.14 47.28
N LYS A 135 -12.00 17.60 46.09
CA LYS A 135 -12.94 16.73 45.36
C LYS A 135 -12.22 15.56 44.72
N GLU A 136 -12.23 14.43 45.41
CA GLU A 136 -11.79 13.14 44.89
C GLU A 136 -12.59 12.80 43.61
N PHE A 137 -11.93 12.86 42.45
CA PHE A 137 -12.51 12.54 41.16
C PHE A 137 -11.76 11.38 40.53
N VAL A 138 -12.48 10.27 40.40
CA VAL A 138 -12.02 9.08 39.68
C VAL A 138 -12.96 8.87 38.50
N PRO A 139 -12.46 8.93 37.25
CA PRO A 139 -13.25 8.62 36.08
C PRO A 139 -13.33 7.10 35.92
N HIS A 140 -14.29 6.47 36.61
CA HIS A 140 -14.42 5.01 36.65
C HIS A 140 -14.71 4.40 35.27
N LEU A 141 -15.52 5.05 34.42
CA LEU A 141 -15.75 4.61 33.05
C LEU A 141 -14.47 4.68 32.23
N ALA A 142 -13.70 5.76 32.37
CA ALA A 142 -12.44 5.91 31.66
C ALA A 142 -11.40 4.85 32.08
N VAL A 143 -11.31 4.55 33.39
CA VAL A 143 -10.44 3.48 33.92
C VAL A 143 -10.86 2.11 33.38
N THR A 144 -12.16 1.83 33.35
CA THR A 144 -12.71 0.56 32.82
C THR A 144 -12.38 0.37 31.35
N TRP A 145 -12.53 1.42 30.54
CA TRP A 145 -12.11 1.39 29.14
C TRP A 145 -10.61 1.18 28.97
N GLY A 146 -9.78 1.75 29.86
CA GLY A 146 -8.35 1.47 29.88
C GLY A 146 -8.03 -0.01 30.12
N LEU A 147 -8.76 -0.65 31.03
CA LEU A 147 -8.64 -2.09 31.29
C LEU A 147 -9.08 -2.93 30.09
N VAL A 148 -10.19 -2.56 29.43
CA VAL A 148 -10.65 -3.23 28.21
C VAL A 148 -9.62 -3.13 27.09
N LEU A 149 -9.04 -1.94 26.88
CA LEU A 149 -7.97 -1.74 25.90
C LEU A 149 -6.71 -2.55 26.24
N ALA A 150 -6.36 -2.67 27.52
CA ALA A 150 -5.24 -3.49 27.96
C ALA A 150 -5.48 -4.99 27.69
N LEU A 151 -6.67 -5.50 27.97
CA LEU A 151 -7.05 -6.88 27.67
C LEU A 151 -7.07 -7.15 26.16
N ALA A 152 -7.62 -6.23 25.37
CA ALA A 152 -7.58 -6.30 23.92
C ALA A 152 -6.13 -6.31 23.38
N SER A 153 -5.24 -5.52 24.00
CA SER A 153 -3.81 -5.47 23.65
C SER A 153 -3.11 -6.81 23.85
N ILE A 154 -3.51 -7.62 24.85
CA ILE A 154 -2.97 -8.98 25.00
C ILE A 154 -3.34 -9.85 23.80
N GLY A 155 -4.59 -9.79 23.33
CA GLY A 155 -5.02 -10.51 22.12
C GLY A 155 -4.26 -10.06 20.88
N VAL A 156 -4.08 -8.74 20.72
CA VAL A 156 -3.29 -8.14 19.64
C VAL A 156 -1.82 -8.55 19.70
N LEU A 157 -1.25 -8.74 20.89
CA LEU A 157 0.10 -9.25 21.07
C LEU A 157 0.24 -10.71 20.63
N ILE A 158 -0.71 -11.57 20.97
CA ILE A 158 -0.73 -12.97 20.51
C ILE A 158 -0.84 -13.01 18.98
N TYR A 159 -1.73 -12.19 18.40
CA TYR A 159 -1.83 -12.01 16.97
C TYR A 159 -0.49 -11.55 16.36
N PHE A 160 0.15 -10.54 16.95
CA PHE A 160 1.43 -10.03 16.46
C PHE A 160 2.53 -11.09 16.42
N ILE A 161 2.63 -11.92 17.46
CA ILE A 161 3.62 -13.01 17.51
C ILE A 161 3.37 -14.01 16.38
N HIS A 162 2.11 -14.44 16.22
CA HIS A 162 1.75 -15.37 15.15
C HIS A 162 2.00 -14.78 13.77
N HIS A 163 1.52 -13.55 13.54
CA HIS A 163 1.65 -12.82 12.28
C HIS A 163 3.12 -12.56 11.91
N SER A 164 3.92 -12.13 12.88
CA SER A 164 5.37 -11.93 12.68
C SER A 164 6.05 -13.25 12.32
N ALA A 165 5.76 -14.34 13.03
CA ALA A 165 6.34 -15.64 12.75
C ALA A 165 5.92 -16.19 11.38
N SER A 166 4.66 -16.02 10.97
CA SER A 166 4.17 -16.47 9.67
C SER A 166 4.65 -15.61 8.50
N SER A 167 4.79 -14.29 8.70
CA SER A 167 5.23 -13.35 7.65
C SER A 167 6.69 -13.55 7.25
N ILE A 168 7.53 -14.08 8.16
CA ILE A 168 8.94 -14.39 7.91
C ILE A 168 9.09 -15.71 7.13
N GLN A 169 8.08 -16.59 7.14
CA GLN A 169 8.15 -17.87 6.42
C GLN A 169 8.22 -17.62 4.91
N VAL A 170 9.25 -18.19 4.28
CA VAL A 170 9.55 -18.02 2.86
C VAL A 170 8.38 -18.42 1.98
N ASP A 171 7.67 -19.49 2.36
CA ASP A 171 6.49 -19.99 1.66
C ASP A 171 5.37 -18.94 1.57
N GLN A 172 5.16 -18.18 2.65
CA GLN A 172 4.16 -17.12 2.67
C GLN A 172 4.56 -15.97 1.76
N VAL A 173 5.85 -15.59 1.74
CA VAL A 173 6.37 -14.54 0.87
C VAL A 173 6.21 -14.92 -0.61
N ILE A 174 6.60 -16.14 -0.99
CA ILE A 174 6.45 -16.65 -2.36
C ILE A 174 4.97 -16.66 -2.75
N THR A 175 4.09 -17.15 -1.86
CA THR A 175 2.66 -17.22 -2.13
C THR A 175 2.02 -15.83 -2.27
N VAL A 176 2.45 -14.85 -1.47
CA VAL A 176 1.97 -13.47 -1.57
C VAL A 176 2.42 -12.85 -2.89
N VAL A 177 3.69 -12.96 -3.26
CA VAL A 177 4.20 -12.41 -4.53
C VAL A 177 3.53 -13.11 -5.73
N GLY A 178 3.31 -14.41 -5.63
CA GLY A 178 2.56 -15.20 -6.61
C GLY A 178 1.13 -14.71 -6.82
N ARG A 179 0.37 -14.56 -5.72
CA ARG A 179 -0.98 -13.99 -5.78
C ARG A 179 -1.01 -12.57 -6.33
N GLU A 180 -0.03 -11.74 -5.95
CA GLU A 180 0.08 -10.39 -6.50
C GLU A 180 0.35 -10.37 -8.01
N LEU A 181 1.11 -11.35 -8.52
CA LEU A 181 1.32 -11.53 -9.95
C LEU A 181 0.04 -11.99 -10.66
N ASP A 182 -0.71 -12.92 -10.07
CA ASP A 182 -2.00 -13.38 -10.61
C ASP A 182 -3.05 -12.25 -10.62
N ASP A 183 -3.19 -11.51 -9.52
CA ASP A 183 -4.08 -10.35 -9.41
C ASP A 183 -3.72 -9.24 -10.42
N ALA A 184 -2.42 -8.98 -10.59
CA ALA A 184 -1.95 -8.02 -11.58
C ALA A 184 -2.22 -8.51 -13.00
N THR A 185 -2.08 -9.82 -13.26
CA THR A 185 -2.42 -10.44 -14.54
C THR A 185 -3.91 -10.29 -14.82
N ASP A 186 -4.77 -10.54 -13.84
CA ASP A 186 -6.23 -10.39 -13.98
C ASP A 186 -6.65 -8.94 -14.24
N ARG A 187 -5.96 -7.98 -13.60
CA ARG A 187 -6.22 -6.55 -13.79
C ARG A 187 -5.76 -6.04 -15.14
N LEU A 188 -4.56 -6.41 -15.58
CA LEU A 188 -3.93 -5.91 -16.81
C LEU A 188 -4.38 -6.68 -18.05
N PHE A 189 -4.71 -7.96 -17.88
CA PHE A 189 -5.21 -8.88 -18.91
C PHE A 189 -6.55 -9.54 -18.47
N PRO A 190 -7.63 -8.75 -18.30
CA PRO A 190 -8.95 -9.29 -18.02
C PRO A 190 -9.38 -10.27 -19.11
N HIS A 191 -10.11 -11.32 -18.74
CA HIS A 191 -10.62 -12.34 -19.68
C HIS A 191 -11.43 -11.77 -20.86
N LYS A 192 -11.97 -10.56 -20.74
CA LYS A 192 -12.66 -9.83 -21.81
C LYS A 192 -12.45 -8.32 -21.63
N ILE A 193 -11.52 -7.71 -22.37
CA ILE A 193 -11.53 -6.27 -22.60
C ILE A 193 -12.16 -6.00 -23.96
N GLY A 194 -13.34 -5.38 -23.97
CA GLY A 194 -14.00 -4.90 -25.19
C GLY A 194 -14.39 -6.00 -26.18
N ARG A 195 -14.89 -5.61 -27.35
CA ARG A 195 -14.95 -6.52 -28.50
C ARG A 195 -13.52 -6.71 -28.96
N GLY A 196 -12.98 -7.93 -28.85
CA GLY A 196 -11.73 -8.29 -29.52
C GLY A 196 -11.81 -7.78 -30.95
N VAL A 197 -10.90 -6.88 -31.30
CA VAL A 197 -10.81 -6.32 -32.64
C VAL A 197 -10.73 -7.51 -33.60
N SER A 198 -11.69 -7.62 -34.52
CA SER A 198 -11.62 -8.59 -35.62
C SER A 198 -10.23 -8.43 -36.23
N LYS A 199 -9.55 -9.54 -36.53
CA LYS A 199 -8.23 -9.54 -37.20
C LYS A 199 -8.22 -8.83 -38.57
N ASP A 200 -9.33 -8.19 -38.95
CA ASP A 200 -9.66 -7.64 -40.27
C ASP A 200 -9.85 -6.11 -40.29
N LEU A 201 -9.66 -5.39 -39.18
CA LEU A 201 -9.68 -3.92 -39.21
C LEU A 201 -8.40 -3.41 -39.89
N PRO A 202 -8.49 -2.56 -40.94
CA PRO A 202 -7.32 -2.03 -41.63
C PRO A 202 -6.40 -1.27 -40.66
N LEU A 203 -5.09 -1.55 -40.74
CA LEU A 203 -4.09 -0.75 -40.05
C LEU A 203 -4.00 0.62 -40.73
N ASP A 204 -4.81 1.58 -40.26
CA ASP A 204 -4.77 2.98 -40.69
C ASP A 204 -3.58 3.73 -40.05
N ILE A 205 -2.38 3.18 -40.19
CA ILE A 205 -1.14 3.88 -39.86
C ILE A 205 -0.78 4.75 -41.09
N PRO A 206 -0.76 6.08 -40.97
CA PRO A 206 -0.42 6.94 -42.10
C PRO A 206 0.96 6.60 -42.67
N ALA A 207 1.11 6.49 -43.98
CA ALA A 207 2.38 6.15 -44.63
C ALA A 207 3.52 7.15 -44.31
N ASN A 208 3.16 8.39 -43.96
CA ASN A 208 4.10 9.45 -43.54
C ASN A 208 4.36 9.46 -42.03
N PHE A 209 3.99 8.40 -41.29
CA PHE A 209 4.06 8.38 -39.82
C PHE A 209 5.41 8.90 -39.34
N GLU A 210 6.52 8.32 -39.80
CA GLU A 210 7.87 8.69 -39.35
C GLU A 210 8.31 10.12 -39.70
N ARG A 211 7.73 10.76 -40.72
CA ARG A 211 8.12 12.11 -41.15
C ARG A 211 7.39 13.23 -40.40
N ASP A 212 6.16 12.97 -39.96
CA ASP A 212 5.29 13.97 -39.31
C ASP A 212 5.08 13.73 -37.80
N VAL A 213 5.97 12.93 -37.19
CA VAL A 213 5.99 12.75 -35.74
C VAL A 213 6.61 13.94 -35.03
N TYR A 214 6.05 14.32 -33.89
CA TYR A 214 6.69 15.15 -32.90
C TYR A 214 6.95 14.37 -31.60
N PRO A 215 8.21 14.28 -31.12
CA PRO A 215 8.52 13.58 -29.88
C PRO A 215 8.15 14.43 -28.67
N ILE A 216 7.32 13.88 -27.79
CA ILE A 216 7.09 14.43 -26.46
C ILE A 216 8.15 13.86 -25.53
N LYS A 217 8.95 14.77 -24.98
CA LYS A 217 10.05 14.42 -24.08
C LYS A 217 9.58 14.38 -22.63
N ALA A 218 10.18 13.48 -21.85
CA ALA A 218 9.94 13.38 -20.42
C ALA A 218 10.44 14.64 -19.70
N THR A 219 9.61 15.19 -18.82
CA THR A 219 9.97 16.40 -18.05
C THR A 219 10.90 16.10 -16.87
N ASN A 220 10.90 14.87 -16.36
CA ASN A 220 11.69 14.43 -15.21
C ASN A 220 12.26 13.02 -15.46
N SER A 221 13.31 12.65 -14.71
CA SER A 221 13.85 11.28 -14.70
C SER A 221 13.16 10.41 -13.65
N GLY A 222 13.01 9.11 -13.92
CA GLY A 222 12.48 8.14 -12.96
C GLY A 222 11.95 6.86 -13.62
N TYR A 223 11.47 5.93 -12.80
CA TYR A 223 10.73 4.76 -13.28
C TYR A 223 9.30 5.15 -13.64
N ILE A 224 8.81 4.68 -14.78
CA ILE A 224 7.40 4.76 -15.15
C ILE A 224 6.66 3.77 -14.26
N GLN A 225 5.85 4.27 -13.33
CA GLN A 225 5.09 3.45 -12.38
C GLN A 225 3.73 3.06 -12.95
N ALA A 226 3.12 4.00 -13.68
CA ALA A 226 1.86 3.80 -14.36
C ALA A 226 1.67 4.77 -15.52
N VAL A 227 0.88 4.36 -16.50
CA VAL A 227 0.37 5.13 -17.63
C VAL A 227 -1.15 5.15 -17.54
N ASN A 228 -1.73 6.35 -17.64
CA ASN A 228 -3.18 6.52 -17.65
C ASN A 228 -3.71 6.40 -19.09
N ASP A 229 -4.01 5.16 -19.50
CA ASP A 229 -4.46 4.84 -20.87
C ASP A 229 -5.73 5.61 -21.26
N ASP A 230 -6.71 5.72 -20.36
CA ASP A 230 -7.96 6.46 -20.61
C ASP A 230 -7.69 7.94 -20.92
N GLN A 231 -6.74 8.55 -20.22
CA GLN A 231 -6.38 9.95 -20.43
C GLN A 231 -5.62 10.14 -21.75
N LEU A 232 -4.71 9.22 -22.10
CA LEU A 232 -4.05 9.26 -23.40
C LEU A 232 -5.06 9.10 -24.54
N MET A 233 -6.01 8.19 -24.37
CA MET A 233 -7.10 7.93 -25.31
C MET A 233 -8.01 9.16 -25.49
N GLN A 234 -8.39 9.81 -24.38
CA GLN A 234 -9.16 11.05 -24.39
C GLN A 234 -8.41 12.17 -25.12
N ILE A 235 -7.14 12.40 -24.78
CA ILE A 235 -6.30 13.42 -25.41
C ILE A 235 -6.17 13.17 -26.93
N ALA A 236 -5.93 11.93 -27.33
CA ALA A 236 -5.80 11.55 -28.72
C ALA A 236 -7.11 11.75 -29.51
N THR A 237 -8.26 11.47 -28.88
CA THR A 237 -9.58 11.61 -29.50
C THR A 237 -9.94 13.09 -29.67
N GLU A 238 -9.85 13.90 -28.60
CA GLU A 238 -10.24 15.32 -28.60
C GLU A 238 -9.39 16.16 -29.57
N ASN A 239 -8.11 15.84 -29.69
CA ASN A 239 -7.17 16.59 -30.55
C ASN A 239 -6.97 15.93 -31.92
N ASN A 240 -7.69 14.85 -32.20
CA ASN A 240 -7.60 14.06 -33.42
C ASN A 240 -6.15 13.64 -33.76
N LEU A 241 -5.43 13.10 -32.78
CA LEU A 241 -4.03 12.68 -32.86
C LEU A 241 -3.90 11.16 -32.95
N LEU A 242 -2.73 10.71 -33.38
CA LEU A 242 -2.28 9.33 -33.23
C LEU A 242 -1.00 9.33 -32.37
N LEU A 243 -1.05 8.63 -31.23
CA LEU A 243 0.04 8.54 -30.27
C LEU A 243 0.73 7.17 -30.39
N ARG A 244 2.05 7.12 -30.37
CA ARG A 244 2.84 5.90 -30.17
C ARG A 244 3.60 6.02 -28.85
N VAL A 245 3.20 5.20 -27.87
CA VAL A 245 3.87 5.12 -26.57
C VAL A 245 5.16 4.34 -26.75
N GLN A 246 6.29 4.93 -26.34
CA GLN A 246 7.62 4.34 -26.54
C GLN A 246 8.13 3.59 -25.31
N ASN A 247 7.59 3.88 -24.13
CA ASN A 247 8.06 3.31 -22.88
C ASN A 247 6.87 2.83 -22.04
N CYS A 248 7.01 1.63 -21.48
CA CYS A 248 5.98 0.99 -20.67
C CYS A 248 6.26 1.16 -19.17
N PRO A 249 5.27 0.92 -18.31
CA PRO A 249 5.51 0.80 -16.88
C PRO A 249 6.65 -0.18 -16.57
N GLY A 250 7.55 0.22 -15.67
CA GLY A 250 8.76 -0.52 -15.33
C GLY A 250 10.05 0.03 -15.94
N ASN A 251 9.97 0.71 -17.09
CA ASN A 251 11.16 1.33 -17.70
C ASN A 251 11.63 2.55 -16.91
N PHE A 252 12.95 2.78 -16.88
CA PHE A 252 13.54 4.03 -16.37
C PHE A 252 13.70 5.03 -17.51
N ILE A 253 13.07 6.20 -17.39
CA ILE A 253 13.18 7.29 -18.36
C ILE A 253 14.09 8.39 -17.82
N VAL A 254 14.93 8.95 -18.69
CA VAL A 254 15.78 10.11 -18.38
C VAL A 254 15.06 11.37 -18.86
N GLN A 255 15.12 12.44 -18.08
CA GLN A 255 14.62 13.75 -18.48
C GLN A 255 15.17 14.15 -19.86
N GLY A 256 14.28 14.56 -20.76
CA GLY A 256 14.64 14.93 -22.13
C GLY A 256 14.62 13.79 -23.15
N ASN A 257 14.50 12.53 -22.72
CA ASN A 257 14.27 11.40 -23.63
C ASN A 257 12.81 11.33 -24.09
N GLU A 258 12.59 10.64 -25.21
CA GLU A 258 11.28 10.50 -25.84
C GLU A 258 10.38 9.58 -25.02
N LEU A 259 9.21 10.09 -24.67
CA LEU A 259 8.18 9.39 -23.89
C LEU A 259 7.08 8.85 -24.81
N VAL A 260 6.60 9.71 -25.70
CA VAL A 260 5.53 9.44 -26.67
C VAL A 260 5.85 10.13 -27.98
N LEU A 261 5.61 9.43 -29.09
CA LEU A 261 5.64 9.97 -30.44
C LEU A 261 4.23 10.39 -30.85
N VAL A 262 4.04 11.66 -31.25
CA VAL A 262 2.73 12.20 -31.66
C VAL A 262 2.71 12.46 -33.15
N PHE A 263 1.81 11.82 -33.88
CA PHE A 263 1.54 12.14 -35.28
C PHE A 263 0.54 13.29 -35.38
N GLY A 264 0.89 14.31 -36.17
CA GLY A 264 0.16 15.58 -36.26
C GLY A 264 0.89 16.73 -35.56
N ARG A 265 2.17 16.90 -35.88
CA ARG A 265 3.10 17.89 -35.30
C ARG A 265 2.52 19.30 -35.13
N GLU A 266 1.76 19.78 -36.11
CA GLU A 266 1.18 21.14 -36.12
C GLU A 266 0.21 21.40 -34.95
N ARG A 267 -0.38 20.34 -34.40
CA ARG A 267 -1.34 20.42 -33.29
C ARG A 267 -0.67 20.35 -31.92
N VAL A 268 0.64 20.11 -31.86
CA VAL A 268 1.37 20.00 -30.60
C VAL A 268 1.68 21.38 -30.05
N ASN A 269 1.09 21.70 -28.90
CA ASN A 269 1.38 22.90 -28.14
C ASN A 269 1.87 22.55 -26.72
N LYS A 270 2.36 23.56 -25.98
CA LYS A 270 2.90 23.36 -24.62
C LYS A 270 1.88 22.73 -23.66
N THR A 271 0.60 23.07 -23.80
CA THR A 271 -0.49 22.52 -22.97
C THR A 271 -0.69 21.03 -23.22
N LEU A 272 -0.70 20.62 -24.49
CA LEU A 272 -0.81 19.22 -24.89
C LEU A 272 0.40 18.41 -24.42
N THR A 273 1.62 18.94 -24.58
CA THR A 273 2.84 18.30 -24.08
C THR A 273 2.79 18.07 -22.57
N LYS A 274 2.27 19.04 -21.82
CA LYS A 274 2.07 18.92 -20.37
C LYS A 274 1.00 17.88 -20.04
N ASN A 275 -0.16 17.91 -20.71
CA ASN A 275 -1.24 16.97 -20.47
C ASN A 275 -0.84 15.51 -20.76
N ILE A 276 -0.02 15.30 -21.79
CA ILE A 276 0.52 13.98 -22.11
C ILE A 276 1.54 13.55 -21.04
N ASN A 277 2.47 14.42 -20.63
CA ASN A 277 3.38 14.11 -19.51
C ASN A 277 2.61 13.80 -18.21
N ASP A 278 1.54 14.52 -17.91
CA ASP A 278 0.70 14.32 -16.72
C ASP A 278 -0.07 12.97 -16.74
N ALA A 279 -0.16 12.31 -17.89
CA ALA A 279 -0.70 10.96 -18.02
C ALA A 279 0.31 9.88 -17.60
N PHE A 280 1.61 10.21 -17.53
CA PHE A 280 2.66 9.31 -17.05
C PHE A 280 2.97 9.59 -15.59
N ILE A 281 2.95 8.53 -14.79
CA ILE A 281 3.25 8.59 -13.38
C ILE A 281 4.68 8.09 -13.18
N LEU A 282 5.60 9.03 -12.91
CA LEU A 282 6.99 8.70 -12.60
C LEU A 282 7.22 8.55 -11.09
N GLY A 283 8.21 7.75 -10.71
CA GLY A 283 8.69 7.64 -9.33
C GLY A 283 10.11 7.12 -9.22
N LEU A 284 10.65 7.12 -7.99
CA LEU A 284 12.04 6.75 -7.71
C LEU A 284 12.30 5.24 -7.83
N GLN A 285 11.26 4.41 -7.81
CA GLN A 285 11.34 2.95 -7.82
C GLN A 285 10.22 2.37 -8.70
N ARG A 286 10.45 1.17 -9.27
CA ARG A 286 9.41 0.37 -9.95
C ARG A 286 8.27 0.03 -8.99
N THR A 287 7.08 -0.22 -9.55
CA THR A 287 5.88 -0.58 -8.78
C THR A 287 5.08 -1.64 -9.49
N LYS A 288 4.57 -2.62 -8.75
CA LYS A 288 3.70 -3.72 -9.24
C LYS A 288 2.35 -3.30 -9.85
N GLN A 289 2.02 -2.01 -9.89
CA GLN A 289 0.68 -1.54 -10.29
C GLN A 289 0.39 -1.74 -11.79
N GLN A 290 1.38 -1.59 -12.66
CA GLN A 290 1.21 -1.89 -14.09
C GLN A 290 2.42 -2.63 -14.68
N ASP A 291 3.22 -3.26 -13.81
CA ASP A 291 4.50 -3.86 -14.16
C ASP A 291 4.53 -5.30 -13.63
N LEU A 292 4.09 -6.25 -14.46
CA LEU A 292 4.10 -7.68 -14.13
C LEU A 292 5.53 -8.22 -13.97
N GLU A 293 6.45 -7.70 -14.78
CA GLU A 293 7.85 -8.10 -14.77
C GLU A 293 8.50 -7.80 -13.41
N PHE A 294 8.05 -6.76 -12.71
CA PHE A 294 8.49 -6.49 -11.35
C PHE A 294 8.20 -7.64 -10.38
N SER A 295 6.97 -8.20 -10.39
CA SER A 295 6.60 -9.32 -9.52
C SER A 295 7.34 -10.61 -9.89
N ILE A 296 7.53 -10.86 -11.20
CA ILE A 296 8.37 -11.97 -11.69
C ILE A 296 9.81 -11.82 -11.18
N ASN A 297 10.38 -10.62 -11.32
CA ASN A 297 11.73 -10.34 -10.86
C ASN A 297 11.90 -10.49 -9.33
N GLN A 298 10.84 -10.28 -8.54
CA GLN A 298 10.87 -10.56 -7.11
C GLN A 298 10.98 -12.07 -6.82
N LEU A 299 10.23 -12.92 -7.52
CA LEU A 299 10.36 -14.39 -7.39
C LEU A 299 11.73 -14.89 -7.86
N VAL A 300 12.25 -14.32 -8.96
CA VAL A 300 13.60 -14.64 -9.46
C VAL A 300 14.68 -14.22 -8.45
N GLU A 301 14.54 -13.05 -7.82
CA GLU A 301 15.48 -12.58 -6.80
C GLU A 301 15.51 -13.52 -5.59
N ILE A 302 14.34 -13.99 -5.11
CA ILE A 302 14.25 -14.98 -4.03
C ILE A 302 14.95 -16.28 -4.46
N ALA A 303 14.66 -16.80 -5.65
CA ALA A 303 15.23 -18.06 -6.13
C ALA A 303 16.76 -18.00 -6.24
N VAL A 304 17.31 -16.93 -6.82
CA VAL A 304 18.76 -16.76 -6.97
C VAL A 304 19.44 -16.59 -5.62
N ARG A 305 18.84 -15.85 -4.68
CA ARG A 305 19.39 -15.72 -3.31
C ARG A 305 19.34 -17.03 -2.54
N ALA A 306 18.26 -17.79 -2.66
CA ALA A 306 18.14 -19.10 -2.03
C ALA A 306 19.27 -20.04 -2.47
N LEU A 307 19.67 -19.99 -3.75
CA LEU A 307 20.80 -20.75 -4.29
C LEU A 307 22.19 -20.17 -3.99
N SER A 308 22.28 -19.00 -3.34
CA SER A 308 23.56 -18.40 -3.00
C SER A 308 24.32 -19.27 -1.98
N PRO A 309 25.68 -19.27 -2.00
CA PRO A 309 26.48 -20.09 -1.08
C PRO A 309 26.20 -19.83 0.41
N GLY A 310 25.70 -18.64 0.75
CA GLY A 310 25.39 -18.26 2.14
C GLY A 310 24.03 -18.75 2.65
N ILE A 311 23.08 -19.07 1.76
CA ILE A 311 21.75 -19.59 2.13
C ILE A 311 21.66 -21.08 1.79
N ASN A 312 21.98 -21.43 0.55
CA ASN A 312 21.99 -22.81 0.03
C ASN A 312 20.69 -23.59 0.32
N ASP A 313 19.55 -22.97 0.00
CA ASP A 313 18.21 -23.54 0.15
C ASP A 313 17.59 -23.85 -1.22
N PRO A 314 17.83 -25.04 -1.78
CA PRO A 314 17.28 -25.44 -3.07
C PRO A 314 15.75 -25.62 -3.05
N PHE A 315 15.15 -25.92 -1.90
CA PHE A 315 13.70 -26.12 -1.82
C PHE A 315 12.93 -24.81 -2.00
N THR A 316 13.42 -23.72 -1.40
CA THR A 316 12.89 -22.37 -1.66
C THR A 316 12.97 -22.02 -3.15
N ALA A 317 14.09 -22.32 -3.81
CA ALA A 317 14.25 -22.07 -5.24
C ALA A 317 13.26 -22.87 -6.09
N ILE A 318 13.05 -24.16 -5.77
CA ILE A 318 12.04 -25.01 -6.41
C ILE A 318 10.64 -24.40 -6.24
N ARG A 319 10.28 -23.97 -5.02
CA ARG A 319 8.99 -23.32 -4.76
C ARG A 319 8.78 -22.04 -5.56
N CYS A 320 9.81 -21.22 -5.74
CA CYS A 320 9.74 -20.05 -6.62
C CYS A 320 9.46 -20.45 -8.07
N ILE A 321 10.11 -21.51 -8.57
CA ILE A 321 9.90 -22.05 -9.92
C ILE A 321 8.47 -22.58 -10.08
N ASP A 322 7.95 -23.30 -9.10
CA ASP A 322 6.57 -23.81 -9.13
C ASP A 322 5.55 -22.65 -9.18
N GLN A 323 5.75 -21.61 -8.37
CA GLN A 323 4.89 -20.44 -8.38
C GLN A 323 4.98 -19.65 -9.69
N LEU A 324 6.20 -19.46 -10.22
CA LEU A 324 6.40 -18.85 -11.54
C LEU A 324 5.71 -19.67 -12.64
N SER A 325 5.81 -21.00 -12.59
CA SER A 325 5.17 -21.89 -13.53
C SER A 325 3.65 -21.76 -13.49
N ALA A 326 3.05 -21.73 -12.30
CA ALA A 326 1.62 -21.52 -12.13
C ALA A 326 1.17 -20.17 -12.70
N SER A 327 1.88 -19.09 -12.37
CA SER A 327 1.54 -17.73 -12.79
C SER A 327 1.71 -17.54 -14.30
N LEU A 328 2.75 -18.13 -14.90
CA LEU A 328 2.97 -18.11 -16.35
C LEU A 328 1.92 -18.93 -17.10
N CYS A 329 1.50 -20.09 -16.56
CA CYS A 329 0.38 -20.85 -17.11
C CYS A 329 -0.93 -20.05 -17.06
N HIS A 330 -1.16 -19.28 -16.00
CA HIS A 330 -2.32 -18.40 -15.88
C HIS A 330 -2.27 -17.26 -16.92
N LEU A 331 -1.12 -16.60 -17.06
CA LEU A 331 -0.90 -15.56 -18.07
C LEU A 331 -1.07 -16.10 -19.50
N ALA A 332 -0.61 -17.32 -19.79
CA ALA A 332 -0.74 -17.96 -21.09
C ALA A 332 -2.19 -18.23 -21.50
N GLN A 333 -3.13 -18.28 -20.55
CA GLN A 333 -4.57 -18.40 -20.83
C GLN A 333 -5.22 -17.06 -21.19
N ARG A 334 -4.47 -15.95 -21.11
CA ARG A 334 -4.98 -14.60 -21.43
C ARG A 334 -4.70 -14.24 -22.87
N GLU A 335 -5.67 -13.54 -23.48
CA GLU A 335 -5.44 -12.90 -24.76
C GLU A 335 -4.60 -11.64 -24.54
N ILE A 336 -3.38 -11.64 -25.09
CA ILE A 336 -2.53 -10.46 -25.09
C ILE A 336 -3.24 -9.41 -25.96
N PRO A 337 -3.59 -8.24 -25.40
CA PRO A 337 -4.34 -7.25 -26.14
C PRO A 337 -3.50 -6.71 -27.29
N SER A 338 -4.17 -6.44 -28.41
CA SER A 338 -3.50 -5.85 -29.59
C SER A 338 -2.74 -4.57 -29.20
N PRO A 339 -1.57 -4.27 -29.78
CA PRO A 339 -0.88 -3.01 -29.54
C PRO A 339 -1.68 -1.77 -30.00
N TYR A 340 -2.72 -1.98 -30.80
CA TYR A 340 -3.52 -0.94 -31.43
C TYR A 340 -4.80 -0.66 -30.62
N ARG A 341 -5.03 0.61 -30.29
CA ARG A 341 -6.20 1.10 -29.53
C ARG A 341 -7.01 2.06 -30.40
N TYR A 342 -8.30 1.75 -30.54
CA TYR A 342 -9.26 2.48 -31.37
C TYR A 342 -10.23 3.29 -30.51
N ASP A 343 -10.74 4.41 -31.03
CA ASP A 343 -11.84 5.15 -30.42
C ASP A 343 -13.21 4.53 -30.73
N ASN A 344 -14.28 5.13 -30.20
CA ASN A 344 -15.67 4.68 -30.45
C ASN A 344 -16.12 4.76 -31.92
N ASN A 345 -15.33 5.39 -32.79
CA ASN A 345 -15.58 5.51 -34.23
C ASN A 345 -14.63 4.60 -35.05
N ASP A 346 -14.04 3.58 -34.41
CA ASP A 346 -13.09 2.64 -35.01
C ASP A 346 -11.84 3.30 -35.62
N LYS A 347 -11.46 4.49 -35.14
CA LYS A 347 -10.25 5.17 -35.61
C LYS A 347 -9.07 4.88 -34.68
N LEU A 348 -7.92 4.52 -35.26
CA LEU A 348 -6.69 4.26 -34.51
C LEU A 348 -6.20 5.54 -33.82
N ARG A 349 -6.01 5.48 -32.49
CA ARG A 349 -5.59 6.65 -31.67
C ARG A 349 -4.32 6.43 -30.88
N VAL A 350 -4.10 5.23 -30.37
CA VAL A 350 -2.92 4.91 -29.56
C VAL A 350 -2.31 3.60 -30.02
N ILE A 351 -0.98 3.59 -30.17
CA ILE A 351 -0.14 2.41 -30.39
C ILE A 351 0.69 2.26 -29.12
N ALA A 352 0.50 1.18 -28.38
CA ALA A 352 1.25 0.87 -27.17
C ALA A 352 1.50 -0.64 -27.13
N GLU A 353 2.75 -1.04 -27.01
CA GLU A 353 3.06 -2.47 -26.83
C GLU A 353 2.50 -2.97 -25.49
N PRO A 354 1.91 -4.18 -25.46
CA PRO A 354 1.24 -4.73 -24.30
C PRO A 354 2.17 -5.13 -23.16
#